data_AF-A0A140DSY1-F1
#
_entry.id   AF-A0A140DSY1-F1
#
_cell.length_a   1.000
_cell.length_b   1.000
_cell.length_c   1.000
_cell.angle_alpha   90.00
_cell.angle_beta   90.00
_cell.angle_gamma   90.00
#
_symmetry.space_group_name_H-M   'P 1'
#
loop_
_entity.id
_entity.type
_entity.pdbx_description
1 polymer ?
#
loop_
_entity_poly.entity_id
_entity_poly.type
_entity_poly.pdbx_seq_one_letter_code
_entity_poly.pdbx_strand_id
1 'polypeptide(L)'
;MYRPYREIAATFFPKAIFAVDRFHVVQEYTKNLNRVRIRVMKGTRKGSPEYYLLKHQSELLGIRPDAWYRDRTGKKMMIFDPAAPRSYVSGLKRQMNRYELREALLDTSPDLRKAYHFRNRLSEYYRKENLSTAEEELRSLIRDLDSTGVEELQSFADTLRNWFREIINSFHIVKQEYVVDPKTGNVRLKEHRLTSSMIENRNKIIKMIKHNANGYTNWERFRNRVLFVLSRGPEDGHPDRQDKAVNSRENSSK
;
A
#
# COMPACT_ATOMS: atom_id res chain seq x y z
N MET A 1 7.05 -4.51 9.04
CA MET A 1 6.31 -5.09 10.18
C MET A 1 7.30 -5.30 11.32
N TYR A 2 7.09 -4.71 12.50
CA TYR A 2 8.11 -4.65 13.57
C TYR A 2 7.65 -5.44 14.79
N ARG A 3 8.40 -6.49 15.14
CA ARG A 3 8.06 -7.45 16.21
C ARG A 3 7.84 -6.81 17.59
N PRO A 4 8.64 -5.82 18.03
CA PRO A 4 8.39 -5.18 19.33
C PRO A 4 7.03 -4.50 19.46
N TYR A 5 6.43 -4.00 18.37
CA TYR A 5 5.06 -3.47 18.44
C TYR A 5 4.03 -4.56 18.73
N ARG A 6 4.24 -5.78 18.21
CA ARG A 6 3.38 -6.93 18.51
C ARG A 6 3.50 -7.33 19.98
N GLU A 7 4.72 -7.33 20.52
CA GLU A 7 4.98 -7.67 21.93
C GLU A 7 4.36 -6.63 22.87
N ILE A 8 4.57 -5.33 22.59
CA ILE A 8 3.94 -4.25 23.35
C ILE A 8 2.40 -4.35 23.27
N ALA A 9 1.84 -4.61 22.09
CA ALA A 9 0.41 -4.74 21.92
C ALA A 9 -0.15 -5.90 22.76
N ALA A 10 0.51 -7.06 22.75
CA ALA A 10 0.10 -8.21 23.54
C ALA A 10 0.17 -7.95 25.06
N THR A 11 1.19 -7.24 25.52
CA THR A 11 1.40 -6.94 26.94
C THR A 11 0.39 -5.91 27.47
N PHE A 12 0.18 -4.81 26.75
CA PHE A 12 -0.62 -3.68 27.25
C PHE A 12 -2.07 -3.68 26.75
N PHE A 13 -2.37 -4.42 25.68
CA PHE A 13 -3.71 -4.47 25.07
C PHE A 13 -4.12 -5.92 24.77
N PRO A 14 -4.21 -6.80 25.79
CA PRO A 14 -4.42 -8.23 25.59
C PRO A 14 -5.77 -8.60 24.94
N LYS A 15 -6.75 -7.69 24.97
CA LYS A 15 -8.07 -7.87 24.34
C LYS A 15 -8.17 -7.24 22.95
N ALA A 16 -7.13 -6.54 22.48
CA ALA A 16 -7.16 -5.86 21.19
C ALA A 16 -6.86 -6.82 20.04
N ILE A 17 -7.60 -6.67 18.95
CA ILE A 17 -7.29 -7.36 17.69
C ILE A 17 -6.20 -6.56 16.98
N PHE A 18 -5.04 -7.17 16.79
CA PHE A 18 -3.93 -6.55 16.10
C PHE A 18 -3.98 -6.88 14.60
N ALA A 19 -3.85 -5.86 13.76
CA ALA A 19 -3.85 -6.00 12.31
C ALA A 19 -2.56 -5.42 11.71
N VAL A 20 -2.07 -6.08 10.65
CA VAL A 20 -0.99 -5.56 9.82
C VAL A 20 -1.60 -4.84 8.63
N ASP A 21 -1.28 -3.56 8.48
CA ASP A 21 -1.75 -2.78 7.35
C ASP A 21 -1.18 -3.29 6.00
N ARG A 22 -2.05 -3.32 4.98
CA ARG A 22 -1.74 -3.71 3.60
C ARG A 22 -0.49 -3.02 3.06
N PHE A 23 -0.33 -1.72 3.31
CA PHE A 23 0.78 -0.93 2.80
C PHE A 23 2.11 -1.51 3.26
N HIS A 24 2.23 -1.94 4.52
CA HIS A 24 3.46 -2.53 5.03
C HIS A 24 3.77 -3.89 4.41
N VAL A 25 2.75 -4.70 4.12
CA VAL A 25 2.94 -5.99 3.41
C VAL A 25 3.40 -5.74 1.97
N VAL A 26 2.73 -4.84 1.25
CA VAL A 26 3.10 -4.47 -0.13
C VAL A 26 4.47 -3.81 -0.19
N GLN A 27 4.81 -2.97 0.79
CA GLN A 27 6.13 -2.34 0.91
C GLN A 27 7.21 -3.39 1.13
N GLU A 28 7.00 -4.35 2.02
CA GLU A 28 7.95 -5.44 2.26
C GLU A 28 8.12 -6.31 1.03
N TYR A 29 7.03 -6.62 0.33
CA TYR A 29 7.09 -7.31 -0.95
C TYR A 29 7.91 -6.53 -2.00
N THR A 30 7.67 -5.22 -2.10
CA THR A 30 8.37 -4.35 -3.05
C THR A 30 9.88 -4.34 -2.81
N LYS A 31 10.33 -4.42 -1.54
CA LYS A 31 11.76 -4.58 -1.23
C LYS A 31 12.31 -5.89 -1.77
N ASN A 32 11.59 -7.00 -1.60
CA ASN A 32 12.03 -8.32 -2.09
C ASN A 32 12.03 -8.39 -3.62
N LEU A 33 11.01 -7.86 -4.29
CA LEU A 33 11.00 -7.70 -5.75
C LEU A 33 12.21 -6.88 -6.24
N ASN A 34 12.55 -5.79 -5.55
CA ASN A 34 13.73 -5.00 -5.85
C ASN A 34 15.04 -5.76 -5.64
N ARG A 35 15.12 -6.67 -4.65
CA ARG A 35 16.28 -7.54 -4.45
C ARG A 35 16.46 -8.51 -5.62
N VAL A 36 15.37 -9.18 -6.07
CA VAL A 36 15.37 -10.02 -7.27
C VAL A 36 15.90 -9.24 -8.48
N ARG A 37 15.33 -8.05 -8.72
CA ARG A 37 15.77 -7.15 -9.82
C ARG A 37 17.26 -6.83 -9.72
N ILE A 38 17.75 -6.46 -8.52
CA ILE A 38 19.17 -6.12 -8.31
C ILE A 38 20.07 -7.33 -8.55
N ARG A 39 19.68 -8.53 -8.09
CA ARG A 39 20.42 -9.77 -8.36
C ARG A 39 20.53 -10.03 -9.86
N VAL A 40 19.40 -10.00 -10.58
CA VAL A 40 19.38 -10.17 -12.04
C VAL A 40 20.25 -9.12 -12.73
N MET A 41 20.13 -7.85 -12.34
CA MET A 41 20.92 -6.76 -12.91
C MET A 41 22.43 -6.94 -12.70
N LYS A 42 22.87 -7.44 -11.53
CA LYS A 42 24.28 -7.75 -11.27
C LYS A 42 24.84 -8.84 -12.19
N GLY A 43 23.99 -9.74 -12.69
CA GLY A 43 24.36 -10.76 -13.67
C GLY A 43 24.46 -10.26 -15.11
N THR A 44 24.04 -9.03 -15.40
CA THR A 44 24.08 -8.45 -16.75
C THR A 44 25.34 -7.61 -16.99
N ARG A 45 25.81 -7.57 -18.24
CA ARG A 45 26.92 -6.67 -18.63
C ARG A 45 26.47 -5.21 -18.52
N LYS A 46 27.25 -4.36 -17.85
CA LYS A 46 26.98 -2.91 -17.81
C LYS A 46 26.88 -2.33 -19.22
N GLY A 47 25.85 -1.53 -19.46
CA GLY A 47 25.57 -0.92 -20.76
C GLY A 47 24.83 -1.82 -21.76
N SER A 48 24.53 -3.07 -21.40
CA SER A 48 23.66 -3.92 -22.21
C SER A 48 22.20 -3.44 -22.22
N PRO A 49 21.40 -3.82 -23.23
CA PRO A 49 19.95 -3.58 -23.24
C PRO A 49 19.24 -4.07 -21.98
N GLU A 50 19.61 -5.25 -21.49
CA GLU A 50 19.05 -5.87 -20.27
C GLU A 50 19.38 -5.04 -19.03
N TYR A 51 20.64 -4.61 -18.91
CA TYR A 51 21.06 -3.71 -17.84
C TYR A 51 20.27 -2.40 -17.87
N TYR A 52 20.07 -1.81 -19.06
CA TYR A 52 19.29 -0.58 -19.22
C TYR A 52 17.84 -0.76 -18.74
N LEU A 53 17.18 -1.85 -19.16
CA LEU A 53 15.81 -2.17 -18.73
C LEU A 53 15.74 -2.29 -17.21
N LEU A 54 16.61 -3.10 -16.60
CA LEU A 54 16.62 -3.34 -15.16
C LEU A 54 16.96 -2.09 -14.34
N LYS A 55 17.81 -1.20 -14.87
CA LYS A 55 18.24 0.01 -14.17
C LYS A 55 17.24 1.16 -14.31
N HIS A 56 16.72 1.39 -15.51
CA HIS A 56 15.98 2.60 -15.86
C HIS A 56 14.49 2.40 -16.09
N GLN A 57 14.03 1.16 -16.34
CA GLN A 57 12.61 0.85 -16.60
C GLN A 57 11.96 0.06 -15.45
N SER A 58 12.64 -0.07 -14.32
CA SER A 58 12.16 -0.90 -13.20
C SER A 58 10.87 -0.43 -12.54
N GLU A 59 10.49 0.85 -12.72
CA GLU A 59 9.20 1.38 -12.26
C GLU A 59 8.01 0.62 -12.85
N LEU A 60 8.16 0.04 -14.05
CA LEU A 60 7.10 -0.70 -14.73
C LEU A 60 6.69 -1.96 -13.95
N LEU A 61 7.59 -2.52 -13.14
CA LEU A 61 7.29 -3.66 -12.26
C LEU A 61 6.30 -3.28 -11.14
N GLY A 62 6.25 -2.00 -10.76
CA GLY A 62 5.34 -1.46 -9.77
C GLY A 62 3.96 -1.08 -10.31
N ILE A 63 3.73 -1.22 -11.61
CA ILE A 63 2.47 -0.83 -12.25
C ILE A 63 1.64 -2.08 -12.54
N ARG A 64 0.35 -2.04 -12.20
CA ARG A 64 -0.58 -3.13 -12.49
C ARG A 64 -0.84 -3.24 -14.00
N PRO A 65 -1.09 -4.45 -14.53
CA PRO A 65 -1.41 -4.65 -15.94
C PRO A 65 -2.65 -3.86 -16.41
N ASP A 66 -3.65 -3.70 -15.55
CA ASP A 66 -4.92 -3.01 -15.81
C ASP A 66 -4.91 -1.51 -15.43
N ALA A 67 -3.73 -0.97 -15.15
CA ALA A 67 -3.60 0.44 -14.77
C ALA A 67 -3.92 1.37 -15.95
N TRP A 68 -4.57 2.48 -15.62
CA TRP A 68 -5.00 3.51 -16.57
C TRP A 68 -4.54 4.88 -16.10
N TYR A 69 -4.46 5.82 -17.05
CA TYR A 69 -4.25 7.23 -16.81
C TYR A 69 -5.28 8.06 -17.58
N ARG A 70 -5.43 9.33 -17.24
CA ARG A 70 -6.19 10.29 -18.05
C ARG A 70 -5.21 11.13 -18.85
N ASP A 71 -5.45 11.25 -20.15
CA ASP A 71 -4.68 12.15 -20.98
C ASP A 71 -5.09 13.61 -20.75
N ARG A 72 -4.47 14.53 -21.52
CA ARG A 72 -4.77 15.97 -21.45
C ARG A 72 -6.22 16.32 -21.84
N THR A 73 -6.88 15.45 -22.60
CA THR A 73 -8.28 15.60 -23.02
C THR A 73 -9.26 14.99 -22.01
N GLY A 74 -8.75 14.36 -20.94
CA GLY A 74 -9.54 13.64 -19.96
C GLY A 74 -9.92 12.22 -20.38
N LYS A 75 -9.49 11.75 -21.55
CA LYS A 75 -9.74 10.40 -22.05
C LYS A 75 -8.97 9.38 -21.22
N LYS A 76 -9.66 8.31 -20.84
CA LYS A 76 -9.07 7.18 -20.09
C LYS A 76 -8.26 6.31 -21.05
N MET A 77 -6.97 6.16 -20.76
CA MET A 77 -6.02 5.38 -21.57
C MET A 77 -5.36 4.30 -20.70
N MET A 78 -5.17 3.10 -21.24
CA MET A 78 -4.42 2.04 -20.56
C MET A 78 -2.93 2.34 -20.57
N ILE A 79 -2.24 2.15 -19.44
CA ILE A 79 -0.79 2.37 -19.35
C ILE A 79 -0.04 1.34 -20.21
N PHE A 80 -0.53 0.10 -20.23
CA PHE A 80 0.06 -1.03 -20.95
C PHE A 80 -0.82 -1.48 -22.10
N ASP A 81 -1.23 -0.52 -22.95
CA ASP A 81 -1.94 -0.81 -24.21
C ASP A 81 -0.96 -1.33 -25.28
N PRO A 82 -1.12 -2.56 -25.80
CA PRO A 82 -0.27 -3.08 -26.87
C PRO A 82 -0.36 -2.27 -28.17
N ALA A 83 -1.49 -1.61 -28.42
CA ALA A 83 -1.73 -0.78 -29.60
C ALA A 83 -1.28 0.67 -29.42
N ALA A 84 -0.74 1.03 -28.24
CA ALA A 84 -0.27 2.39 -28.00
C ALA A 84 0.85 2.79 -28.97
N PRO A 85 0.90 4.08 -29.39
CA PRO A 85 1.99 4.61 -30.18
C PRO A 85 3.34 4.35 -29.52
N ARG A 86 4.31 3.94 -30.33
CA ARG A 86 5.68 3.71 -29.89
C ARG A 86 6.43 5.03 -29.80
N SER A 87 7.34 5.13 -28.85
CA SER A 87 8.29 6.24 -28.75
C SER A 87 9.73 5.73 -28.78
N TYR A 88 10.65 6.59 -29.21
CA TYR A 88 12.05 6.20 -29.33
C TYR A 88 12.69 6.06 -27.95
N VAL A 89 13.21 4.87 -27.64
CA VAL A 89 13.90 4.60 -26.38
C VAL A 89 15.39 4.61 -26.65
N SER A 90 16.03 5.75 -26.34
CA SER A 90 17.45 5.99 -26.65
C SER A 90 18.38 4.88 -26.11
N GLY A 91 18.18 4.44 -24.87
CA GLY A 91 19.01 3.38 -24.27
C GLY A 91 18.88 1.99 -24.91
N LEU A 92 17.85 1.76 -25.74
CA LEU A 92 17.66 0.52 -26.49
C LEU A 92 17.80 0.72 -28.00
N LYS A 93 17.98 1.96 -28.46
CA LYS A 93 18.09 2.35 -29.88
C LYS A 93 16.94 1.83 -30.76
N ARG A 94 15.73 1.76 -30.21
CA ARG A 94 14.54 1.27 -30.92
C ARG A 94 13.26 1.94 -30.45
N GLN A 95 12.23 1.89 -31.28
CA GLN A 95 10.88 2.36 -30.97
C GLN A 95 10.15 1.31 -30.12
N MET A 96 9.64 1.70 -28.96
CA MET A 96 8.86 0.81 -28.10
C MET A 96 7.75 1.58 -27.39
N ASN A 97 6.65 0.91 -27.07
CA ASN A 97 5.66 1.42 -26.11
C ASN A 97 5.90 0.85 -24.70
N ARG A 98 5.13 1.31 -23.71
CA ARG A 98 5.27 0.86 -22.31
C ARG A 98 4.95 -0.63 -22.11
N TYR A 99 4.05 -1.19 -22.93
CA TYR A 99 3.75 -2.62 -22.90
C TYR A 99 4.97 -3.43 -23.34
N GLU A 100 5.55 -3.10 -24.49
CA GLU A 100 6.74 -3.76 -25.03
C GLU A 100 7.96 -3.60 -24.10
N LEU A 101 8.14 -2.43 -23.49
CA LEU A 101 9.21 -2.20 -22.51
C LEU A 101 9.07 -3.10 -21.27
N ARG A 102 7.83 -3.28 -20.80
CA ARG A 102 7.57 -4.17 -19.67
C ARG A 102 7.83 -5.62 -20.05
N GLU A 103 7.34 -6.09 -21.20
CA GLU A 103 7.60 -7.47 -21.63
C GLU A 103 9.09 -7.73 -21.81
N ALA A 104 9.81 -6.84 -22.49
CA ALA A 104 11.27 -6.94 -22.61
C ALA A 104 11.98 -6.95 -21.25
N LEU A 105 11.49 -6.18 -20.26
CA LEU A 105 12.01 -6.20 -18.90
C LEU A 105 11.75 -7.55 -18.21
N LEU A 106 10.55 -8.13 -18.37
CA LEU A 106 10.21 -9.43 -17.80
C LEU A 106 10.94 -10.60 -18.48
N ASP A 107 11.31 -10.44 -19.76
CA ASP A 107 12.09 -11.42 -20.51
C ASP A 107 13.56 -11.49 -20.08
N THR A 108 14.05 -10.49 -19.32
CA THR A 108 15.42 -10.53 -18.80
C THR A 108 15.68 -11.67 -17.82
N SER A 109 14.64 -12.17 -17.11
CA SER A 109 14.78 -13.28 -16.17
C SER A 109 13.44 -13.93 -15.82
N PRO A 110 13.36 -15.28 -15.82
CA PRO A 110 12.16 -15.99 -15.38
C PRO A 110 11.81 -15.70 -13.92
N ASP A 111 12.80 -15.49 -13.05
CA ASP A 111 12.57 -15.18 -11.64
C ASP A 111 11.95 -13.79 -11.46
N LEU A 112 12.39 -12.82 -12.25
CA LEU A 112 11.80 -11.48 -12.25
C LEU A 112 10.35 -11.52 -12.74
N ARG A 113 10.07 -12.32 -13.77
CA ARG A 113 8.71 -12.55 -14.27
C ARG A 113 7.81 -13.20 -13.21
N LYS A 114 8.26 -14.27 -12.55
CA LYS A 114 7.54 -14.89 -11.42
C LYS A 114 7.25 -13.88 -10.30
N ALA A 115 8.25 -13.09 -9.91
CA ALA A 115 8.08 -12.05 -8.89
C ALA A 115 7.06 -10.98 -9.33
N TYR A 116 7.13 -10.49 -10.56
CA TYR A 116 6.14 -9.54 -11.08
C TYR A 116 4.71 -10.10 -11.05
N HIS A 117 4.50 -11.35 -11.47
CA HIS A 117 3.19 -11.98 -11.44
C HIS A 117 2.66 -12.12 -10.01
N PHE A 118 3.50 -12.56 -9.07
CA PHE A 118 3.09 -12.66 -7.67
C PHE A 118 2.70 -11.30 -7.10
N ARG A 119 3.44 -10.23 -7.40
CA ARG A 119 3.08 -8.86 -6.99
C ARG A 119 1.64 -8.49 -7.36
N ASN A 120 1.26 -8.82 -8.60
CA ASN A 120 -0.08 -8.54 -9.11
C ASN A 120 -1.12 -9.42 -8.43
N ARG A 121 -0.80 -10.70 -8.17
CA ARG A 121 -1.65 -11.61 -7.38
C ARG A 121 -1.88 -11.08 -5.96
N LEU A 122 -0.82 -10.65 -5.26
CA LEU A 122 -0.91 -10.01 -3.95
C LEU A 122 -1.77 -8.73 -3.99
N SER A 123 -1.69 -7.96 -5.08
CA SER A 123 -2.52 -6.77 -5.26
C SER A 123 -4.00 -7.10 -5.43
N GLU A 124 -4.32 -8.19 -6.12
CA GLU A 124 -5.70 -8.68 -6.29
C GLU A 124 -6.26 -9.29 -5.00
N TYR A 125 -5.45 -10.01 -4.23
CA TYR A 125 -5.82 -10.52 -2.90
C TYR A 125 -6.44 -9.43 -2.02
N TYR A 126 -5.77 -8.29 -1.88
CA TYR A 126 -6.32 -7.18 -1.10
C TYR A 126 -7.51 -6.46 -1.75
N ARG A 127 -7.74 -6.63 -3.06
CA ARG A 127 -8.84 -5.98 -3.78
C ARG A 127 -10.13 -6.80 -3.75
N LYS A 128 -10.01 -8.13 -3.88
CA LYS A 128 -11.14 -9.04 -4.10
C LYS A 128 -11.54 -9.78 -2.83
N GLU A 129 -10.58 -10.16 -2.01
CA GLU A 129 -10.88 -11.01 -0.85
C GLU A 129 -11.52 -10.21 0.28
N ASN A 130 -12.29 -10.93 1.09
CA ASN A 130 -12.93 -10.43 2.30
C ASN A 130 -12.53 -11.32 3.49
N LEU A 131 -13.05 -11.06 4.67
CA LEU A 131 -12.63 -11.77 5.88
C LEU A 131 -12.82 -13.30 5.82
N SER A 132 -13.85 -13.80 5.13
CA SER A 132 -14.09 -15.26 5.05
C SER A 132 -13.19 -15.97 4.06
N THR A 133 -12.77 -15.30 2.98
CA THR A 133 -11.92 -15.89 1.93
C THR A 133 -10.43 -15.59 2.09
N ALA A 134 -10.08 -14.54 2.85
CA ALA A 134 -8.71 -14.08 2.99
C ALA A 134 -7.77 -15.15 3.55
N GLU A 135 -8.23 -15.98 4.49
CA GLU A 135 -7.38 -17.02 5.09
C GLU A 135 -6.93 -18.06 4.06
N GLU A 136 -7.87 -18.60 3.29
CA GLU A 136 -7.59 -19.62 2.28
C GLU A 136 -6.69 -19.05 1.18
N GLU A 137 -6.99 -17.85 0.70
CA GLU A 137 -6.17 -17.20 -0.32
C GLU A 137 -4.77 -16.83 0.18
N LEU A 138 -4.61 -16.43 1.45
CA LEU A 138 -3.28 -16.19 2.01
C LEU A 138 -2.44 -17.48 2.07
N ARG A 139 -3.06 -18.63 2.41
CA ARG A 139 -2.38 -19.94 2.34
C ARG A 139 -2.01 -20.28 0.90
N SER A 140 -2.89 -19.98 -0.05
CA SER A 140 -2.63 -20.15 -1.49
C SER A 140 -1.43 -19.31 -1.95
N LEU A 141 -1.37 -18.03 -1.55
CA LEU A 141 -0.23 -17.15 -1.83
C LEU A 141 1.09 -17.66 -1.25
N ILE A 142 1.08 -18.21 -0.03
CA ILE A 142 2.29 -18.75 0.58
C ILE A 142 2.79 -19.98 -0.19
N ARG A 143 1.90 -20.91 -0.56
CA ARG A 143 2.24 -22.07 -1.39
C ARG A 143 2.82 -21.68 -2.74
N ASP A 144 2.25 -20.66 -3.36
CA ASP A 144 2.77 -20.08 -4.60
C ASP A 144 4.21 -19.61 -4.44
N LEU A 145 4.50 -18.81 -3.39
CA LEU A 145 5.85 -18.33 -3.11
C LEU A 145 6.83 -19.49 -2.94
N ASP A 146 6.45 -20.52 -2.20
CA ASP A 146 7.26 -21.72 -1.98
C ASP A 146 7.60 -22.41 -3.31
N SER A 147 6.61 -22.52 -4.19
CA SER A 147 6.79 -23.15 -5.51
C SER A 147 7.66 -22.34 -6.48
N THR A 148 7.86 -21.03 -6.25
CA THR A 148 8.59 -20.19 -7.22
C THR A 148 10.07 -20.56 -7.36
N GLY A 149 10.68 -21.06 -6.27
CA GLY A 149 12.12 -21.33 -6.16
C GLY A 149 12.99 -20.08 -6.05
N VAL A 150 12.41 -18.88 -5.92
CA VAL A 150 13.17 -17.62 -5.85
C VAL A 150 13.54 -17.32 -4.40
N GLU A 151 14.84 -17.35 -4.10
CA GLU A 151 15.37 -17.20 -2.74
C GLU A 151 14.88 -15.94 -2.01
N GLU A 152 14.89 -14.78 -2.67
CA GLU A 152 14.48 -13.52 -2.04
C GLU A 152 12.99 -13.51 -1.69
N LEU A 153 12.18 -14.26 -2.44
CA LEU A 153 10.75 -14.38 -2.17
C LEU A 153 10.45 -15.31 -0.99
N GLN A 154 11.34 -16.26 -0.66
CA GLN A 154 11.18 -17.14 0.51
C GLN A 154 11.18 -16.33 1.80
N SER A 155 12.07 -15.34 1.92
CA SER A 155 12.09 -14.43 3.08
C SER A 155 10.76 -13.68 3.26
N PHE A 156 10.05 -13.39 2.16
CA PHE A 156 8.73 -12.80 2.20
C PHE A 156 7.64 -13.83 2.58
N ALA A 157 7.74 -15.07 2.10
CA ALA A 157 6.85 -16.15 2.51
C ALA A 157 6.89 -16.36 4.04
N ASP A 158 8.09 -16.40 4.62
CA ASP A 158 8.26 -16.47 6.08
C ASP A 158 7.66 -15.27 6.79
N THR A 159 7.77 -14.09 6.19
CA THR A 159 7.13 -12.89 6.71
C THR A 159 5.60 -13.05 6.73
N LEU A 160 4.99 -13.57 5.66
CA LEU A 160 3.56 -13.82 5.62
C LEU A 160 3.13 -14.86 6.66
N ARG A 161 3.91 -15.93 6.87
CA ARG A 161 3.65 -16.93 7.91
C ARG A 161 3.70 -16.33 9.31
N ASN A 162 4.73 -15.53 9.57
CA ASN A 162 4.97 -14.92 10.89
C ASN A 162 3.92 -13.88 11.29
N TRP A 163 3.27 -13.27 10.32
CA TRP A 163 2.23 -12.23 10.51
C TRP A 163 0.88 -12.68 9.99
N PHE A 164 0.66 -14.00 9.86
CA PHE A 164 -0.48 -14.58 9.16
C PHE A 164 -1.81 -14.08 9.74
N ARG A 165 -2.00 -14.23 11.06
CA ARG A 165 -3.25 -13.82 11.74
C ARG A 165 -3.46 -12.32 11.64
N GLU A 166 -2.41 -11.54 11.83
CA GLU A 166 -2.45 -10.09 11.80
C GLU A 166 -2.79 -9.57 10.40
N ILE A 167 -2.36 -10.26 9.34
CA ILE A 167 -2.75 -9.95 7.96
C ILE A 167 -4.23 -10.28 7.75
N ILE A 168 -4.74 -11.41 8.23
CA ILE A 168 -6.17 -11.73 8.13
C ILE A 168 -7.03 -10.70 8.87
N ASN A 169 -6.60 -10.29 10.06
CA ASN A 169 -7.27 -9.27 10.84
C ASN A 169 -7.40 -7.92 10.09
N SER A 170 -6.53 -7.62 9.12
CA SER A 170 -6.64 -6.40 8.30
C SER A 170 -7.87 -6.38 7.38
N PHE A 171 -8.55 -7.51 7.19
CA PHE A 171 -9.77 -7.62 6.41
C PHE A 171 -11.04 -7.30 7.22
N HIS A 172 -10.94 -7.10 8.54
CA HIS A 172 -12.09 -6.62 9.32
C HIS A 172 -12.56 -5.25 8.83
N ILE A 173 -13.88 -5.13 8.67
CA ILE A 173 -14.54 -3.87 8.34
C ILE A 173 -14.74 -3.10 9.64
N VAL A 174 -14.23 -1.87 9.68
CA VAL A 174 -14.31 -1.00 10.86
C VAL A 174 -15.33 0.11 10.71
N LYS A 175 -15.71 0.47 9.48
CA LYS A 175 -16.71 1.49 9.21
C LYS A 175 -17.46 1.15 7.93
N GLN A 176 -18.76 1.41 7.92
CA GLN A 176 -19.60 1.37 6.74
C GLN A 176 -20.13 2.77 6.46
N GLU A 177 -20.16 3.17 5.19
CA GLU A 177 -20.58 4.49 4.77
C GLU A 177 -21.47 4.37 3.53
N TYR A 178 -22.62 5.04 3.55
CA TYR A 178 -23.51 5.12 2.39
C TYR A 178 -23.10 6.31 1.53
N VAL A 179 -22.58 6.02 0.33
CA VAL A 179 -22.14 7.05 -0.62
C VAL A 179 -23.21 7.21 -1.69
N VAL A 180 -23.77 8.40 -1.80
CA VAL A 180 -24.70 8.77 -2.88
C VAL A 180 -23.89 9.24 -4.07
N ASP A 181 -24.08 8.63 -5.24
CA ASP A 181 -23.51 9.11 -6.48
C ASP A 181 -24.20 10.43 -6.88
N PRO A 182 -23.48 11.58 -6.91
CA PRO A 182 -24.08 12.88 -7.19
C PRO A 182 -24.73 12.97 -8.57
N LYS A 183 -24.33 12.11 -9.52
CA LYS A 183 -24.82 12.14 -10.90
C LYS A 183 -26.02 11.22 -11.12
N THR A 184 -26.08 10.10 -10.41
CA THR A 184 -27.09 9.06 -10.66
C THR A 184 -28.08 8.90 -9.52
N GLY A 185 -27.85 9.55 -8.36
CA GLY A 185 -28.67 9.39 -7.17
C GLY A 185 -28.56 8.00 -6.51
N ASN A 186 -27.75 7.10 -7.08
CA ASN A 186 -27.59 5.74 -6.59
C ASN A 186 -26.81 5.72 -5.28
N VAL A 187 -27.36 5.03 -4.29
CA VAL A 187 -26.69 4.78 -3.01
C VAL A 187 -25.81 3.54 -3.14
N ARG A 188 -24.53 3.66 -2.77
CA ARG A 188 -23.59 2.54 -2.70
C ARG A 188 -23.06 2.42 -1.29
N LEU A 189 -23.11 1.20 -0.74
CA LEU A 189 -22.45 0.88 0.51
C LEU A 189 -20.94 0.81 0.27
N LYS A 190 -20.18 1.60 1.04
CA LYS A 190 -18.73 1.60 1.04
C LYS A 190 -18.24 1.07 2.39
N GLU A 191 -17.56 -0.06 2.34
CA GLU A 191 -16.96 -0.69 3.50
C GLU A 191 -15.50 -0.24 3.63
N HIS A 192 -15.14 0.17 4.84
CA HIS A 192 -13.80 0.65 5.16
C HIS A 192 -13.11 -0.38 6.06
N ARG A 193 -11.95 -0.85 5.60
CA ARG A 193 -11.02 -1.66 6.40
C ARG A 193 -10.13 -0.75 7.25
N LEU A 194 -9.40 -1.36 8.18
CA LEU A 194 -8.31 -0.66 8.88
C LEU A 194 -7.32 -0.05 7.87
N THR A 195 -6.98 1.21 8.08
CA THR A 195 -6.00 1.94 7.26
C THR A 195 -4.91 2.56 8.15
N SER A 196 -3.66 2.54 7.67
CA SER A 196 -2.54 3.18 8.35
C SER A 196 -2.64 4.70 8.39
N SER A 197 -3.45 5.33 7.53
CA SER A 197 -3.52 6.78 7.33
C SER A 197 -3.71 7.59 8.62
N MET A 198 -4.61 7.17 9.50
CA MET A 198 -4.88 7.86 10.77
C MET A 198 -3.66 7.82 11.70
N ILE A 199 -3.03 6.64 11.82
CA ILE A 199 -1.85 6.43 12.66
C ILE A 199 -0.62 7.14 12.07
N GLU A 200 -0.47 7.14 10.75
CA GLU A 200 0.58 7.88 10.05
C GLU A 200 0.45 9.39 10.28
N ASN A 201 -0.76 9.93 10.25
CA ASN A 201 -1.01 11.34 10.58
C ASN A 201 -0.60 11.65 12.02
N ARG A 202 -1.02 10.82 13.00
CA ARG A 202 -0.61 10.97 14.41
C ARG A 202 0.91 10.90 14.57
N ASN A 203 1.56 9.93 13.93
CA ASN A 203 3.02 9.80 13.95
C ASN A 203 3.72 11.02 13.33
N LYS A 204 3.17 11.60 12.26
CA LYS A 204 3.68 12.83 11.64
C LYS A 204 3.58 14.01 12.62
N ILE A 205 2.45 14.17 13.30
CA ILE A 205 2.25 15.21 14.32
C ILE A 205 3.28 15.06 15.45
N ILE A 206 3.48 13.84 15.98
CA ILE A 206 4.47 13.58 17.03
C ILE A 206 5.89 13.94 16.57
N LYS A 207 6.26 13.57 15.33
CA LYS A 207 7.56 13.94 14.74
C LYS A 207 7.72 15.46 14.64
N MET A 208 6.66 16.17 14.25
CA MET A 208 6.68 17.63 14.14
C MET A 208 6.80 18.30 15.53
N ILE A 209 6.12 17.79 16.55
CA ILE A 209 6.29 18.25 17.94
C ILE A 209 7.76 18.12 18.35
N LYS A 210 8.37 16.96 18.10
CA LYS A 210 9.79 16.71 18.41
C LYS A 210 10.71 17.66 17.65
N HIS A 211 10.45 17.87 16.35
CA HIS A 211 11.27 18.74 15.50
C HIS A 211 11.19 20.21 15.92
N ASN A 212 9.98 20.73 16.15
CA ASN A 212 9.76 22.12 16.55
C ASN A 212 10.39 22.48 17.89
N ALA A 213 10.59 21.49 18.77
CA ALA A 213 11.25 21.67 20.05
C ALA A 213 12.79 21.53 19.98
N ASN A 214 13.36 21.24 18.80
CA ASN A 214 14.76 20.84 18.63
C ASN A 214 15.14 19.61 19.48
N GLY A 215 14.18 18.69 19.67
CA GLY A 215 14.31 17.56 20.58
C GLY A 215 13.78 17.84 21.98
N TYR A 216 13.48 16.77 22.73
CA TYR A 216 13.05 16.85 24.12
C TYR A 216 14.07 16.11 24.99
N THR A 217 14.50 16.74 26.08
CA THR A 217 15.34 16.13 27.11
C THR A 217 14.53 15.59 28.28
N ASN A 218 13.37 16.20 28.57
CA ASN A 218 12.46 15.77 29.63
C ASN A 218 11.27 14.96 29.04
N TRP A 219 11.17 13.69 29.45
CA TRP A 219 10.14 12.75 28.98
C TRP A 219 8.72 13.18 29.36
N GLU A 220 8.50 13.63 30.60
CA GLU A 220 7.17 14.02 31.07
C GLU A 220 6.64 15.22 30.29
N ARG A 221 7.49 16.22 30.03
CA ARG A 221 7.13 17.38 29.19
C ARG A 221 6.78 16.94 27.76
N PHE A 222 7.56 16.04 27.17
CA PHE A 222 7.27 15.51 25.85
C PHE A 222 5.93 14.76 25.83
N ARG A 223 5.73 13.83 26.78
CA ARG A 223 4.49 13.06 26.93
C ARG A 223 3.28 13.97 27.08
N ASN A 224 3.33 14.94 28.00
CA ASN A 224 2.22 15.86 28.26
C ASN A 224 1.91 16.71 27.03
N ARG A 225 2.95 17.16 26.29
CA ARG A 225 2.75 17.90 25.03
C ARG A 225 2.11 17.04 23.96
N VAL A 226 2.56 15.79 23.79
CA VAL A 226 1.98 14.85 22.83
C VAL A 226 0.51 14.58 23.14
N LEU A 227 0.18 14.29 24.40
CA LEU A 227 -1.20 14.05 24.83
C LEU A 227 -2.08 15.28 24.57
N PHE A 228 -1.61 16.48 24.93
CA PHE A 228 -2.34 17.73 24.74
C PHE A 228 -2.61 18.07 23.26
N VAL A 229 -1.62 17.87 22.39
CA VAL A 229 -1.77 18.19 20.95
C VAL A 229 -2.68 17.16 20.27
N LEU A 230 -2.52 15.88 20.59
CA LEU A 230 -3.34 14.82 20.00
C LEU A 230 -4.78 14.82 20.50
N SER A 231 -5.05 15.34 21.71
CA SER A 231 -6.41 15.47 22.25
C SER A 231 -7.19 16.64 21.67
N ARG A 232 -6.52 17.59 20.99
CA ARG A 232 -7.14 18.77 20.35
C ARG A 232 -7.17 18.68 18.81
N GLY A 233 -6.89 17.50 18.25
CA GLY A 233 -7.03 17.27 16.81
C GLY A 233 -8.50 17.37 16.36
N PRO A 234 -8.76 17.54 15.05
CA PRO A 234 -10.14 17.53 14.53
C PRO A 234 -10.87 16.29 15.05
N GLU A 235 -12.14 16.48 15.46
CA GLU A 235 -12.96 15.49 16.14
C GLU A 235 -13.11 14.20 15.33
N ASP A 236 -12.22 13.25 15.59
CA ASP A 236 -12.23 11.94 14.94
C ASP A 236 -12.82 10.89 15.91
N GLY A 237 -14.15 10.85 15.98
CA GLY A 237 -14.90 9.65 16.39
C GLY A 237 -14.92 9.28 17.89
N HIS A 238 -14.65 10.22 18.79
CA HIS A 238 -15.17 10.08 20.16
C HIS A 238 -16.70 10.27 20.09
N PRO A 239 -17.53 9.39 20.68
CA PRO A 239 -18.93 9.72 20.95
C PRO A 239 -18.91 10.76 22.08
N ASP A 240 -18.58 12.00 21.75
CA ASP A 240 -18.60 13.06 22.74
C ASP A 240 -20.04 13.51 22.98
N ARG A 241 -20.33 13.65 24.26
CA ARG A 241 -21.64 13.92 24.82
C ARG A 241 -22.08 15.32 24.41
N GLN A 242 -22.88 15.41 23.36
CA GLN A 242 -24.02 16.31 23.15
C GLN A 242 -24.27 16.41 21.65
N ASP A 243 -25.29 15.70 21.17
CA ASP A 243 -25.90 15.98 19.88
C ASP A 243 -26.35 17.45 19.87
N LYS A 244 -25.67 18.30 19.10
CA LYS A 244 -26.20 19.62 18.76
C LYS A 244 -26.75 19.57 17.34
N ALA A 245 -28.04 19.83 17.22
CA ALA A 245 -28.73 19.93 15.96
C ALA A 245 -28.16 21.08 15.12
N VAL A 246 -27.89 20.80 13.84
CA VAL A 246 -27.47 21.78 12.85
C VAL A 246 -28.71 22.48 12.30
N ASN A 247 -28.73 23.81 12.43
CA ASN A 247 -29.67 24.81 11.87
C ASN A 247 -30.92 25.17 12.69
N SER A 248 -30.83 26.26 13.45
CA SER A 248 -31.91 27.23 13.58
C SER A 248 -31.36 28.62 13.20
N ARG A 249 -31.75 29.11 12.02
CA ARG A 249 -31.53 30.50 11.62
C ARG A 249 -32.41 31.39 12.49
N GLU A 250 -31.82 32.17 13.39
CA GLU A 250 -32.51 33.31 14.00
C GLU A 250 -32.49 34.46 12.98
N ASN A 251 -33.67 34.72 12.39
CA ASN A 251 -33.93 36.00 11.73
C ASN A 251 -34.02 37.07 12.81
N SER A 252 -33.06 37.99 12.84
CA SER A 252 -33.20 39.24 13.59
C SER A 252 -34.08 40.20 12.81
N SER A 253 -35.33 40.38 13.25
CA SER A 253 -36.14 41.55 12.90
C SER A 253 -35.94 42.63 13.95
N LYS A 254 -35.38 43.77 13.54
CA LYS A 254 -35.71 45.09 14.07
C LYS A 254 -35.84 46.04 12.89
#